data_AF-A0A117SA88-F1
#
_entry.id   AF-A0A117SA88-F1
#
_cell.length_a   1.000
_cell.length_b   1.000
_cell.length_c   1.000
_cell.angle_alpha   90.00
_cell.angle_beta   90.00
_cell.angle_gamma   90.00
#
_symmetry.space_group_name_H-M   'P 1'
#
loop_
_entity.id
_entity.type
_entity.pdbx_description
1 polymer ?
#
loop_
_entity_poly.entity_id
_entity_poly.type
_entity_poly.pdbx_seq_one_letter_code
_entity_poly.pdbx_strand_id
1 'polypeptide(L)'
;MTPNQAAEIARTMTGSVLSDEEIMIGVRKVNTIVKEECCRQVDKLLQKHNLPFEKGYFLAKEDFNKIAQRYKMDAAVMFWIYMEWLGQNK
;
A
#
# COMPACT_ATOMS: atom_id res chain seq x y z
N MET A 1 -14.94 -6.59 -1.88
CA MET A 1 -13.66 -7.31 -1.90
C MET A 1 -13.50 -8.01 -0.56
N THR A 2 -13.16 -9.30 -0.54
CA THR A 2 -12.88 -10.00 0.72
C THR A 2 -11.47 -9.66 1.22
N PRO A 3 -11.16 -9.83 2.52
CA PRO A 3 -9.80 -9.62 3.03
C PRO A 3 -8.74 -10.46 2.30
N ASN A 4 -9.03 -11.73 1.98
CA ASN A 4 -8.07 -12.57 1.27
C ASN A 4 -7.81 -12.07 -0.16
N GLN A 5 -8.85 -11.60 -0.85
CA GLN A 5 -8.69 -10.97 -2.18
C GLN A 5 -7.85 -9.70 -2.09
N ALA A 6 -8.05 -8.88 -1.06
CA ALA A 6 -7.25 -7.67 -0.85
C ALA A 6 -5.77 -8.01 -0.57
N ALA A 7 -5.52 -9.06 0.22
CA ALA A 7 -4.18 -9.56 0.51
C ALA A 7 -3.46 -10.04 -0.76
N GLU A 8 -4.15 -10.86 -1.56
CA GLU A 8 -3.63 -11.41 -2.81
C GLU A 8 -3.28 -10.31 -3.82
N ILE A 9 -4.17 -9.32 -3.98
CA ILE A 9 -3.93 -8.16 -4.84
C ILE A 9 -2.72 -7.39 -4.32
N ALA A 10 -2.69 -7.06 -3.03
CA ALA A 10 -1.59 -6.30 -2.44
C ALA A 10 -0.24 -7.01 -2.61
N ARG A 11 -0.21 -8.33 -2.41
CA ARG A 11 0.97 -9.17 -2.63
C ARG A 11 1.41 -9.12 -4.09
N THR A 12 0.49 -9.31 -5.02
CA THR A 12 0.77 -9.31 -6.47
C THR A 12 1.32 -7.96 -6.93
N MET A 13 0.73 -6.87 -6.45
CA MET A 13 1.10 -5.50 -6.85
C MET A 13 2.48 -5.09 -6.31
N THR A 14 2.90 -5.67 -5.19
CA THR A 14 4.14 -5.29 -4.50
C THR A 14 5.25 -6.32 -4.65
N GLY A 15 4.93 -7.54 -5.09
CA GLY A 15 5.86 -8.66 -5.11
C GLY A 15 6.25 -9.16 -3.71
N SER A 16 5.39 -8.93 -2.72
CA SER A 16 5.63 -9.41 -1.34
C SER A 16 5.64 -10.94 -1.29
N VAL A 17 6.41 -11.48 -0.36
CA VAL A 17 6.49 -12.93 -0.08
C VAL A 17 5.63 -13.35 1.12
N LEU A 18 4.96 -12.38 1.76
CA LEU A 18 4.11 -12.65 2.92
C LEU A 18 2.87 -13.45 2.53
N SER A 19 2.41 -14.26 3.46
CA SER A 19 1.10 -14.88 3.40
C SER A 19 -0.02 -13.86 3.58
N ASP A 20 -1.21 -14.20 3.10
CA ASP A 20 -2.39 -13.35 3.22
C ASP A 20 -2.69 -13.02 4.70
N GLU A 21 -2.47 -13.99 5.59
CA GLU A 21 -2.66 -13.82 7.04
C GLU A 21 -1.65 -12.84 7.65
N GLU A 22 -0.37 -12.93 7.28
CA GLU A 22 0.65 -11.99 7.74
C GLU A 22 0.37 -10.56 7.26
N ILE A 23 -0.10 -10.40 6.02
CA ILE A 23 -0.52 -9.11 5.47
C ILE A 23 -1.71 -8.56 6.28
N MET A 24 -2.75 -9.37 6.48
CA MET A 24 -3.93 -8.96 7.26
C MET A 24 -3.57 -8.55 8.69
N ILE A 25 -2.71 -9.32 9.36
CA ILE A 25 -2.23 -9.00 10.70
C ILE A 25 -1.43 -7.69 10.67
N GLY A 26 -0.56 -7.50 9.67
CA GLY A 26 0.19 -6.26 9.48
C GLY A 26 -0.74 -5.05 9.37
N VAL A 27 -1.75 -5.12 8.50
CA VAL A 27 -2.74 -4.05 8.29
C VAL A 27 -3.48 -3.70 9.58
N ARG A 28 -3.82 -4.69 10.41
CA ARG A 28 -4.51 -4.47 11.70
C ARG A 28 -3.60 -3.88 12.78
N LYS A 29 -2.30 -4.17 12.73
CA LYS A 29 -1.31 -3.67 13.72
C LYS A 29 -0.92 -2.22 13.51
N VAL A 30 -1.06 -1.69 12.29
CA VAL A 30 -0.78 -0.27 12.02
C VAL A 30 -1.90 0.58 12.62
N ASN A 31 -1.56 1.52 13.51
CA ASN A 31 -2.55 2.43 14.09
C ASN A 31 -3.06 3.46 13.08
N THR A 32 -4.25 4.01 13.33
CA THR A 32 -4.94 4.93 12.40
C THR A 32 -4.13 6.18 12.06
N ILE A 33 -3.41 6.77 13.03
CA ILE A 33 -2.61 7.98 12.80
C ILE A 33 -1.47 7.69 11.81
N VAL A 34 -0.79 6.55 11.99
CA VAL A 34 0.27 6.12 11.08
C VAL A 34 -0.29 5.81 9.70
N LYS A 35 -1.44 5.12 9.62
CA LYS A 35 -2.12 4.85 8.34
C LYS A 35 -2.38 6.14 7.56
N GLU A 36 -2.97 7.13 8.22
CA GLU A 36 -3.30 8.43 7.60
C GLU A 36 -2.04 9.12 7.07
N GLU A 37 -0.99 9.19 7.88
CA GLU A 37 0.25 9.86 7.52
C GLU A 37 0.98 9.16 6.35
N CYS A 38 1.12 7.83 6.40
CA CYS A 38 1.79 7.10 5.33
C CYS A 38 1.00 7.16 4.01
N CYS A 39 -0.34 7.12 4.07
CA CYS A 39 -1.18 7.26 2.88
C CYS A 39 -1.01 8.61 2.19
N ARG A 40 -1.01 9.71 2.97
CA ARG A 40 -0.77 11.05 2.41
C ARG A 40 0.61 11.19 1.76
N GLN A 41 1.62 10.54 2.33
CA GLN A 41 2.95 10.54 1.72
C GLN A 41 3.00 9.76 0.41
N VAL A 42 2.38 8.59 0.35
CA VAL A 42 2.25 7.82 -0.90
C VAL A 42 1.46 8.60 -1.94
N ASP A 43 0.30 9.15 -1.58
CA ASP A 43 -0.54 9.93 -2.50
C ASP A 43 0.23 11.09 -3.15
N LYS A 44 0.99 11.85 -2.35
CA LYS A 44 1.84 12.93 -2.85
C LYS A 44 2.91 12.44 -3.84
N LEU A 45 3.49 11.26 -3.60
CA LEU A 45 4.48 10.67 -4.51
C LEU A 45 3.81 10.23 -5.83
N LEU A 46 2.66 9.55 -5.73
CA LEU A 46 1.91 9.10 -6.90
C LEU A 46 1.42 10.27 -7.77
N GLN A 47 0.90 11.34 -7.15
CA GLN A 47 0.48 12.55 -7.86
C GLN A 47 1.64 13.24 -8.58
N LYS A 48 2.84 13.20 -8.01
CA LYS A 48 4.04 13.78 -8.63
C LYS A 48 4.42 13.08 -9.94
N HIS A 49 4.10 11.79 -10.07
CA HIS A 49 4.40 11.05 -11.28
C HIS A 49 3.46 11.39 -12.44
N ASN A 50 2.23 11.87 -12.19
CA ASN A 50 1.21 12.26 -13.21
C ASN A 50 1.23 11.39 -14.48
N LEU A 51 1.34 10.07 -14.31
CA LEU A 51 1.56 9.12 -15.40
C LEU A 51 0.36 8.16 -15.52
N PRO A 52 0.06 7.69 -16.75
CA PRO A 52 -0.87 6.58 -16.95
C PRO A 52 -0.41 5.34 -16.18
N PHE A 53 -1.37 4.58 -15.63
CA PHE A 53 -1.13 3.43 -14.75
C PHE A 53 -0.09 2.44 -15.28
N GLU A 54 -0.06 2.14 -16.58
CA GLU A 54 0.90 1.21 -17.20
C GLU A 54 2.36 1.66 -17.05
N LYS A 55 2.63 2.97 -17.09
CA LYS A 55 3.97 3.55 -16.89
C LYS A 55 4.21 3.92 -15.43
N GLY A 56 3.14 4.26 -14.71
CA GLY A 56 3.17 4.61 -13.30
C GLY A 56 3.30 3.41 -12.38
N TYR A 57 2.94 2.19 -12.80
CA TYR A 57 2.90 1.01 -11.94
C TYR A 57 4.26 0.67 -11.31
N PHE A 58 5.35 0.72 -12.09
CA PHE A 58 6.69 0.48 -11.57
C PHE A 58 7.10 1.55 -10.54
N LEU A 59 6.85 2.82 -10.85
CA LEU A 59 7.13 3.95 -9.95
C LEU A 59 6.28 3.90 -8.68
N ALA A 60 5.00 3.52 -8.81
CA ALA A 60 4.10 3.32 -7.71
C ALA A 60 4.62 2.20 -6.79
N LYS A 61 5.03 1.06 -7.36
CA LYS A 61 5.65 -0.03 -6.61
C LYS A 61 6.89 0.45 -5.85
N GLU A 62 7.76 1.24 -6.46
CA GLU A 62 8.93 1.81 -5.79
C GLU A 62 8.54 2.76 -4.65
N ASP A 63 7.54 3.62 -4.85
CA ASP A 63 7.05 4.54 -3.83
C ASP A 63 6.43 3.80 -2.65
N PHE A 64 5.62 2.77 -2.90
CA PHE A 64 5.09 1.89 -1.85
C PHE A 64 6.21 1.25 -1.05
N ASN A 65 7.23 0.70 -1.71
CA ASN A 65 8.39 0.11 -1.04
C ASN A 65 9.15 1.14 -0.19
N LYS A 66 9.38 2.33 -0.73
CA LYS A 66 10.10 3.41 -0.04
C LYS A 66 9.39 3.86 1.23
N ILE A 67 8.07 4.08 1.15
CA ILE A 67 7.28 4.46 2.33
C ILE A 67 7.19 3.28 3.30
N ALA A 68 6.93 2.06 2.83
CA ALA A 68 6.87 0.88 3.68
C ALA A 68 8.17 0.68 4.48
N GLN A 69 9.34 0.84 3.85
CA GLN A 69 10.64 0.80 4.52
C GLN A 69 10.78 1.88 5.60
N ARG A 70 10.36 3.11 5.33
CA ARG A 70 10.40 4.23 6.30
C ARG A 70 9.60 3.90 7.56
N TYR A 71 8.46 3.23 7.40
CA TYR A 71 7.57 2.84 8.50
C TYR A 71 7.84 1.43 9.04
N LYS A 72 8.91 0.75 8.57
CA LYS A 72 9.28 -0.61 8.96
C LYS A 72 8.12 -1.61 8.81
N MET A 73 7.40 -1.51 7.70
CA MET A 73 6.32 -2.45 7.33
C MET A 73 6.55 -3.04 5.95
N ASP A 74 5.82 -4.10 5.63
CA ASP A 74 5.85 -4.71 4.30
C ASP A 74 5.12 -3.83 3.27
N ALA A 75 5.58 -3.87 2.02
CA ALA A 75 4.98 -3.10 0.95
C ALA A 75 3.53 -3.51 0.66
N ALA A 76 3.18 -4.80 0.78
CA ALA A 76 1.79 -5.25 0.61
C ALA A 76 0.88 -4.68 1.71
N VAL A 77 1.37 -4.61 2.94
CA VAL A 77 0.64 -3.97 4.06
C VAL A 77 0.39 -2.50 3.73
N MET A 78 1.42 -1.78 3.26
CA MET A 78 1.30 -0.38 2.87
C MET A 78 0.33 -0.17 1.71
N PHE A 79 0.39 -1.03 0.69
CA PHE A 79 -0.50 -0.98 -0.47
C PHE A 79 -1.96 -1.18 -0.06
N TRP A 80 -2.25 -2.19 0.76
CA TRP A 80 -3.61 -2.42 1.25
C TRP A 80 -4.13 -1.19 1.99
N ILE A 81 -3.37 -0.70 2.97
CA ILE A 81 -3.76 0.47 3.78
C ILE A 81 -4.09 1.67 2.88
N TYR A 82 -3.28 1.90 1.85
CA TYR A 82 -3.52 2.96 0.89
C TYR A 82 -4.81 2.76 0.09
N MET A 83 -5.09 1.54 -0.38
CA MET A 83 -6.32 1.25 -1.12
C MET A 83 -7.58 1.43 -0.27
N GLU A 84 -7.54 1.06 1.02
CA GLU A 84 -8.63 1.34 1.96
C GLU A 84 -8.82 2.84 2.16
N TRP A 85 -7.72 3.58 2.38
CA TRP A 85 -7.75 5.02 2.57
C TRP A 85 -8.26 5.77 1.33
N LEU A 86 -7.82 5.36 0.13
CA LEU A 86 -8.25 5.95 -1.14
C LEU A 86 -9.75 5.74 -1.39
N GLY A 87 -10.30 4.59 -0.97
CA GLY A 87 -11.74 4.33 -1.06
C GLY A 87 -12.59 5.16 -0.11
N GLN A 88 -12.01 5.67 0.98
CA GLN A 88 -12.70 6.51 1.97
C GLN A 88 -12.55 8.01 1.69
N ASN A 89 -11.52 8.40 0.94
CA ASN A 89 -11.19 9.81 0.65
C ASN A 89 -11.43 10.20 -0.82
N LYS A 90 -12.27 9.43 -1.52
CA LYS A 90 -12.73 9.73 -2.89
C LYS A 90 -14.16 10.26 -2.90
#